data_AF-A0A9P6AI26-F1
#
_entry.id   AF-A0A9P6AI26-F1
#
_cell.length_a   1.000
_cell.length_b   1.000
_cell.length_c   1.000
_cell.angle_alpha   90.00
_cell.angle_beta   90.00
_cell.angle_gamma   90.00
#
_symmetry.space_group_name_H-M   'P 1'
#
loop_
_entity.id
_entity.type
_entity.pdbx_description
1 polymer ?
#
loop_
_entity_poly.entity_id
_entity_poly.type
_entity_poly.pdbx_seq_one_letter_code
_entity_poly.pdbx_strand_id
1 'polypeptide(L)'
;MDSYFPMTQLHTASDLTQVIIDVVKCHRALHEGPKILHRDISMNNIMFCRGKENRVIGVLIDFDLAVEVDPQYRSLHLDRRFRTGTLPFMAIDLLDETDKIHWVRHDLESNPLGIETTMAFQVWRKSNMPTLAEKKVYFLSKSRMYEPTALFGSVAVWVRLLLRLFRHARDAREDTEDETSETLDPETLGGCITYETFLHSLGEE
;
A
#
# COMPACT_ATOMS: atom_id res chain seq x y z
N MET A 1 12.51 -8.31 27.07
CA MET A 1 11.61 -8.59 25.94
C MET A 1 11.26 -7.25 25.35
N ASP A 2 11.56 -7.05 24.08
CA ASP A 2 11.08 -5.87 23.38
C ASP A 2 9.55 -5.97 23.31
N SER A 3 8.85 -4.96 23.81
CA SER A 3 7.39 -4.92 23.75
C SER A 3 6.97 -4.46 22.35
N TYR A 4 6.10 -5.23 21.72
CA TYR A 4 5.49 -4.89 20.43
C TYR A 4 4.10 -4.31 20.66
N PHE A 5 3.79 -3.24 19.93
CA PHE A 5 2.51 -2.54 20.03
C PHE A 5 1.88 -2.41 18.64
N PRO A 6 0.56 -2.49 18.50
CA PRO A 6 -0.12 -2.20 17.24
C PRO A 6 0.18 -0.77 16.76
N MET A 7 0.28 -0.58 15.44
CA MET A 7 0.48 0.74 14.82
C MET A 7 -0.56 1.78 15.25
N THR A 8 -1.77 1.34 15.59
CA THR A 8 -2.86 2.21 16.08
C THR A 8 -2.53 2.94 17.38
N GLN A 9 -1.50 2.53 18.11
CA GLN A 9 -1.03 3.20 19.32
C GLN A 9 0.03 4.28 19.06
N LEU A 10 0.33 4.60 17.80
CA LEU A 10 1.20 5.72 17.46
C LEU A 10 0.52 7.06 17.76
N HIS A 11 1.30 7.99 18.29
CA HIS A 11 0.80 9.31 18.72
C HIS A 11 1.44 10.48 17.97
N THR A 12 2.41 10.21 17.09
CA THR A 12 3.11 11.26 16.36
C THR A 12 3.17 10.94 14.88
N ALA A 13 3.13 11.98 14.05
CA ALA A 13 3.32 11.88 12.62
C ALA A 13 4.71 11.35 12.23
N SER A 14 5.74 11.69 13.02
CA SER A 14 7.10 11.20 12.80
C SER A 14 7.20 9.70 13.01
N ASP A 15 6.60 9.17 14.09
CA ASP A 15 6.60 7.74 14.35
C ASP A 15 5.79 6.99 13.28
N LEU A 16 4.65 7.54 12.86
CA LEU A 16 3.86 6.99 11.74
C LEU A 16 4.69 6.90 10.46
N THR A 17 5.37 7.99 10.10
CA THR A 17 6.21 8.04 8.89
C THR A 17 7.36 7.03 8.98
N GLN A 18 8.04 6.94 10.12
CA GLN A 18 9.12 5.96 10.33
C GLN A 18 8.62 4.51 10.20
N VAL A 19 7.47 4.18 10.80
CA VAL A 19 6.90 2.83 10.71
C VAL A 19 6.56 2.47 9.27
N ILE A 20 5.99 3.38 8.49
CA ILE A 20 5.71 3.14 7.07
C ILE A 20 7.00 2.93 6.28
N ILE A 21 8.03 3.76 6.50
CA ILE A 21 9.34 3.59 5.86
C ILE A 21 9.92 2.20 6.17
N ASP A 22 9.90 1.77 7.43
CA ASP A 22 10.43 0.49 7.86
C ASP A 22 9.64 -0.69 7.26
N VAL A 23 8.31 -0.59 7.19
CA VAL A 23 7.44 -1.60 6.57
C VAL A 23 7.71 -1.71 5.07
N VAL A 24 7.85 -0.59 4.36
CA VAL A 24 8.15 -0.59 2.91
C VAL A 24 9.55 -1.15 2.65
N LYS A 25 10.54 -0.84 3.49
CA LYS A 25 11.90 -1.43 3.40
C LYS A 25 11.89 -2.93 3.70
N CYS A 26 11.13 -3.36 4.69
CA CYS A 26 10.93 -4.79 5.01
C CYS A 26 10.30 -5.53 3.82
N HIS A 27 9.22 -4.96 3.27
CA HIS A 27 8.55 -5.51 2.10
C HIS A 27 9.46 -5.56 0.87
N ARG A 28 10.28 -4.52 0.65
CA ARG A 28 11.33 -4.53 -0.40
C ARG A 28 12.31 -5.68 -0.22
N ALA A 29 12.83 -5.88 0.99
CA ALA A 29 13.78 -6.97 1.26
C ALA A 29 13.16 -8.35 1.00
N LEU A 30 11.88 -8.52 1.35
CA LEU A 30 11.11 -9.75 1.07
C LEU A 30 10.88 -9.96 -0.42
N HIS A 31 10.55 -8.90 -1.16
CA HIS A 31 10.30 -9.00 -2.59
C HIS A 31 11.59 -9.21 -3.40
N GLU A 32 12.68 -8.51 -3.05
CA GLU A 32 13.93 -8.59 -3.80
C GLU A 32 14.72 -9.87 -3.48
N GLY A 33 14.71 -10.30 -2.21
CA GLY A 33 15.43 -11.49 -1.74
C GLY A 33 14.66 -12.79 -2.00
N PRO A 34 13.78 -13.21 -1.08
CA PRO A 34 13.05 -14.48 -1.19
C PRO A 34 11.87 -14.46 -2.18
N LYS A 35 11.65 -13.35 -2.92
CA LYS A 35 10.56 -13.20 -3.89
C LYS A 35 9.19 -13.37 -3.26
N ILE A 36 8.92 -12.71 -2.13
CA ILE A 36 7.65 -12.82 -1.40
C ILE A 36 6.79 -11.57 -1.59
N LEU A 37 5.51 -11.77 -1.90
CA LEU A 37 4.44 -10.77 -1.73
C LEU A 37 3.67 -11.05 -0.45
N HIS A 38 3.30 -10.01 0.28
CA HIS A 38 2.59 -10.11 1.55
C HIS A 38 1.08 -10.31 1.36
N ARG A 39 0.48 -9.53 0.44
CA ARG A 39 -0.93 -9.54 0.04
C ARG A 39 -1.98 -9.17 1.09
N ASP A 40 -1.57 -8.92 2.33
CA ASP A 40 -2.45 -8.36 3.36
C ASP A 40 -1.76 -7.27 4.19
N ILE A 41 -1.05 -6.35 3.52
CA ILE A 41 -0.55 -5.16 4.22
C ILE A 41 -1.77 -4.34 4.67
N SER A 42 -1.87 -4.15 5.98
CA SER A 42 -2.96 -3.41 6.60
C SER A 42 -2.51 -2.86 7.95
N MET A 43 -3.27 -1.93 8.50
CA MET A 43 -3.03 -1.40 9.85
C MET A 43 -3.07 -2.49 10.95
N ASN A 44 -3.73 -3.63 10.70
CA ASN A 44 -3.81 -4.74 11.66
C ASN A 44 -2.53 -5.59 11.66
N ASN A 45 -1.83 -5.62 10.53
CA ASN A 45 -0.65 -6.46 10.31
C ASN A 45 0.65 -5.65 10.41
N ILE A 46 0.57 -4.45 10.99
CA ILE A 46 1.72 -3.59 11.28
C ILE A 46 1.78 -3.34 12.79
N MET A 47 2.93 -3.67 13.35
CA MET A 47 3.31 -3.37 14.73
C MET A 47 4.48 -2.40 14.74
N PHE A 48 4.80 -1.89 15.92
CA PHE A 48 6.06 -1.22 16.18
C PHE A 48 6.64 -1.66 17.52
N CYS A 49 7.94 -1.56 17.64
CA CYS A 49 8.64 -1.64 18.93
C CYS A 49 9.53 -0.41 19.10
N ARG A 50 10.10 -0.24 20.30
CA ARG A 50 11.06 0.83 20.59
C ARG A 50 12.42 0.22 20.82
N GLY A 51 13.36 0.54 19.93
CA GLY A 51 14.74 0.10 20.00
C GLY A 51 15.58 0.98 20.92
N LYS A 52 16.90 0.98 20.67
CA LYS A 52 17.85 1.87 21.36
C LYS A 52 17.43 3.33 21.19
N GLU A 53 17.69 4.13 22.23
CA GLU A 53 17.40 5.58 22.23
C GLU A 53 15.92 5.91 21.95
N ASN A 54 15.00 5.01 22.30
CA ASN A 54 13.56 5.18 22.14
C ASN A 54 13.11 5.32 20.67
N ARG A 55 13.97 4.96 19.71
CA ARG A 55 13.67 4.96 18.27
C ARG A 55 12.54 3.97 17.97
N VAL A 56 11.51 4.44 17.27
CA VAL A 56 10.44 3.58 16.75
C VAL A 56 10.97 2.76 15.59
N ILE A 57 10.62 1.47 15.58
CA ILE A 57 10.94 0.52 14.52
C ILE A 57 9.63 -0.12 14.08
N GLY A 58 9.28 0.04 12.81
CA GLY A 58 8.12 -0.62 12.20
C GLY A 58 8.37 -2.11 11.97
N VAL A 59 7.33 -2.92 12.17
CA VAL A 59 7.40 -4.38 12.05
C VAL A 59 6.18 -4.85 11.27
N LEU A 60 6.43 -5.45 10.10
CA LEU A 60 5.42 -6.14 9.31
C LEU A 60 5.24 -7.57 9.84
N ILE A 61 4.00 -7.98 10.12
CA ILE A 61 3.66 -9.28 10.66
C ILE A 61 2.59 -9.95 9.80
N ASP A 62 2.27 -11.21 10.12
CA ASP A 62 1.18 -11.99 9.51
C ASP A 62 1.36 -12.32 8.02
N PHE A 63 2.12 -13.38 7.76
CA PHE A 63 2.46 -13.87 6.43
C PHE A 63 1.56 -15.02 5.95
N ASP A 64 0.42 -15.27 6.61
CA ASP A 64 -0.44 -16.42 6.29
C ASP A 64 -1.03 -16.34 4.87
N LEU A 65 -1.15 -15.12 4.33
CA LEU A 65 -1.61 -14.86 2.97
C LEU A 65 -0.48 -14.62 1.98
N ALA A 66 0.79 -14.69 2.41
CA ALA A 66 1.93 -14.40 1.57
C ALA A 66 2.14 -15.48 0.49
N VAL A 67 2.73 -15.08 -0.63
CA VAL A 67 3.04 -16.00 -1.75
C VAL A 67 4.44 -15.72 -2.29
N GLU A 68 5.13 -16.79 -2.70
CA GLU A 68 6.36 -16.69 -3.45
C GLU A 68 6.05 -16.39 -4.93
N VAL A 69 6.83 -15.49 -5.53
CA VAL A 69 6.63 -14.99 -6.89
C VAL A 69 7.86 -15.19 -7.77
N ASP A 70 8.76 -16.11 -7.40
CA ASP A 70 9.91 -16.46 -8.23
C ASP A 70 9.43 -16.88 -9.64
N PRO A 71 9.88 -16.19 -10.70
CA PRO A 71 9.51 -16.48 -12.09
C PRO A 71 9.76 -17.93 -12.52
N GLN A 72 10.63 -18.65 -11.83
CA GLN A 72 10.96 -20.05 -12.10
C GLN A 72 9.80 -21.01 -11.77
N TYR A 73 8.87 -20.63 -10.89
CA TYR A 73 7.78 -21.49 -10.44
C TYR A 73 6.41 -21.02 -10.96
N ARG A 74 6.11 -21.38 -12.22
CA ARG A 74 4.84 -21.05 -12.90
C ARG A 74 3.56 -21.49 -12.17
N SER A 75 3.63 -22.52 -11.32
CA SER A 75 2.48 -23.01 -10.54
C SER A 75 1.99 -22.01 -9.48
N LEU A 76 2.83 -21.07 -9.04
CA LEU A 76 2.49 -20.05 -8.04
C LEU A 76 1.68 -18.87 -8.60
N HIS A 77 1.53 -18.78 -9.93
CA HIS A 77 0.70 -17.74 -10.55
C HIS A 77 -0.79 -17.88 -10.25
N LEU A 78 -1.27 -19.10 -9.95
CA LEU A 78 -2.66 -19.33 -9.55
C LEU A 78 -2.93 -18.75 -8.16
N ASP A 79 -1.97 -18.92 -7.23
CA ASP A 79 -2.16 -18.42 -5.87
C ASP A 79 -2.24 -16.90 -5.83
N ARG A 80 -1.48 -16.21 -6.69
CA ARG A 80 -1.50 -14.75 -6.87
C ARG A 80 -2.83 -14.19 -7.37
N ARG A 81 -3.70 -15.03 -7.95
CA ARG A 81 -5.03 -14.62 -8.44
C ARG A 81 -6.09 -14.70 -7.34
N PHE A 82 -5.82 -15.42 -6.25
CA PHE A 82 -6.72 -15.40 -5.11
C PHE A 82 -6.77 -13.99 -4.54
N ARG A 83 -7.98 -13.43 -4.57
CA ARG A 83 -8.30 -12.18 -3.93
C ARG A 83 -8.30 -12.38 -2.42
N THR A 84 -7.28 -11.86 -1.77
CA THR A 84 -7.06 -11.92 -0.32
C THR A 84 -6.79 -10.54 0.24
N GLY A 85 -6.87 -10.41 1.56
CA GLY A 85 -6.49 -9.19 2.27
C GLY A 85 -7.66 -8.38 2.81
N THR A 86 -7.32 -7.34 3.56
CA THR A 86 -8.27 -6.52 4.31
C THR A 86 -8.92 -5.47 3.40
N LEU A 87 -10.24 -5.62 3.14
CA LEU A 87 -10.97 -4.88 2.08
C LEU A 87 -10.66 -3.37 1.97
N PRO A 88 -10.71 -2.56 3.05
CA PRO A 88 -10.44 -1.12 2.95
C PRO A 88 -9.00 -0.78 2.53
N PHE A 89 -8.04 -1.67 2.76
CA PHE A 89 -6.64 -1.49 2.39
C PHE A 89 -6.35 -2.02 0.98
N MET A 90 -7.01 -3.09 0.57
CA MET A 90 -6.84 -3.72 -0.76
C MET A 90 -6.77 -2.71 -1.92
N ALA A 91 -5.73 -2.81 -2.74
CA ALA A 91 -5.52 -1.99 -3.93
C ALA A 91 -6.76 -1.93 -4.84
N ILE A 92 -7.02 -0.76 -5.46
CA ILE A 92 -8.22 -0.51 -6.26
C ILE A 92 -8.40 -1.56 -7.35
N ASP A 93 -7.32 -1.96 -8.01
CA ASP A 93 -7.38 -2.94 -9.11
C ASP A 93 -7.90 -4.30 -8.67
N LEU A 94 -7.59 -4.72 -7.45
CA LEU A 94 -8.03 -6.01 -6.90
C LEU A 94 -9.49 -6.00 -6.47
N LEU A 95 -10.12 -4.81 -6.39
CA LEU A 95 -11.52 -4.65 -5.98
C LEU A 95 -12.51 -5.00 -7.10
N ASP A 96 -12.16 -4.72 -8.36
CA ASP A 96 -13.07 -4.86 -9.50
C ASP A 96 -13.17 -6.30 -10.03
N GLU A 97 -12.07 -7.06 -10.05
CA GLU A 97 -12.00 -8.35 -10.75
C GLU A 97 -11.48 -9.49 -9.87
N THR A 98 -12.10 -10.66 -9.97
CA THR A 98 -11.86 -11.81 -9.07
C THR A 98 -10.64 -12.65 -9.44
N ASP A 99 -9.98 -12.36 -10.57
CA ASP A 99 -8.87 -13.16 -11.12
C ASP A 99 -7.64 -12.30 -11.50
N LYS A 100 -7.50 -11.10 -10.92
CA LYS A 100 -6.32 -10.26 -11.18
C LYS A 100 -5.10 -10.80 -10.45
N ILE A 101 -3.98 -10.80 -11.17
CA ILE A 101 -2.68 -11.13 -10.60
C ILE A 101 -2.30 -10.05 -9.59
N HIS A 102 -1.98 -10.47 -8.36
CA HIS A 102 -1.39 -9.60 -7.35
C HIS A 102 0.06 -9.25 -7.73
N TRP A 103 0.38 -7.96 -7.78
CA TRP A 103 1.70 -7.39 -8.08
C TRP A 103 2.26 -6.62 -6.89
N VAL A 104 3.57 -6.37 -6.87
CA VAL A 104 4.25 -5.63 -5.80
C VAL A 104 3.62 -4.25 -5.52
N ARG A 105 3.16 -3.54 -6.56
CA ARG A 105 2.48 -2.24 -6.41
C ARG A 105 1.17 -2.33 -5.63
N HIS A 106 0.49 -3.47 -5.61
CA HIS A 106 -0.75 -3.62 -4.85
C HIS A 106 -0.47 -3.70 -3.35
N ASP A 107 0.62 -4.34 -2.94
CA ASP A 107 1.10 -4.29 -1.55
C ASP A 107 1.50 -2.86 -1.17
N LEU A 108 2.16 -2.13 -2.07
CA LEU A 108 2.48 -0.71 -1.86
C LEU A 108 1.22 0.14 -1.67
N GLU A 109 0.21 -0.01 -2.54
CA GLU A 109 -1.07 0.71 -2.44
C GLU A 109 -1.86 0.36 -1.16
N SER A 110 -1.62 -0.82 -0.59
CA SER A 110 -2.31 -1.28 0.62
C SER A 110 -1.76 -0.69 1.92
N ASN A 111 -0.65 0.07 1.87
CA ASN A 111 -0.06 0.69 3.06
C ASN A 111 -1.03 1.69 3.74
N PRO A 112 -1.10 1.70 5.09
CA PRO A 112 -1.96 2.63 5.80
C PRO A 112 -1.40 4.06 5.76
N LEU A 113 -1.96 4.92 4.92
CA LEU A 113 -1.45 6.27 4.67
C LEU A 113 -1.93 7.32 5.70
N GLY A 114 -2.45 6.93 6.86
CA GLY A 114 -3.08 7.85 7.81
C GLY A 114 -4.47 8.33 7.39
N ILE A 115 -4.99 7.83 6.25
CA ILE A 115 -6.34 8.09 5.74
C ILE A 115 -7.42 7.41 6.60
N GLU A 116 -7.02 6.50 7.50
CA GLU A 116 -7.89 5.70 8.36
C GLU A 116 -8.70 6.55 9.33
N THR A 117 -8.18 7.75 9.63
CA THR A 117 -8.83 8.76 10.47
C THR A 117 -9.92 9.55 9.74
N THR A 118 -10.03 9.43 8.41
CA THR A 118 -10.97 10.20 7.60
C THR A 118 -12.38 9.58 7.57
N MET A 119 -13.38 10.41 7.28
CA MET A 119 -14.75 9.93 7.04
C MET A 119 -14.82 8.99 5.83
N ALA A 120 -14.00 9.23 4.79
CA ALA A 120 -13.94 8.38 3.60
C ALA A 120 -13.60 6.93 3.99
N PHE A 121 -12.59 6.74 4.84
CA PHE A 121 -12.21 5.41 5.31
C PHE A 121 -13.30 4.74 6.15
N GLN A 122 -14.04 5.49 6.98
CA GLN A 122 -15.18 4.92 7.72
C GLN A 122 -16.30 4.43 6.80
N VAL A 123 -16.49 5.09 5.65
CA VAL A 123 -17.41 4.63 4.60
C VAL A 123 -16.85 3.39 3.90
N TRP A 124 -15.55 3.34 3.63
CA TRP A 124 -14.89 2.18 2.99
C TRP A 124 -15.08 0.89 3.79
N ARG A 125 -14.93 0.95 5.11
CA ARG A 125 -15.12 -0.19 6.03
C ARG A 125 -16.49 -0.86 5.94
N LYS A 126 -17.51 -0.15 5.47
CA LYS A 126 -18.90 -0.62 5.37
C LYS A 126 -19.31 -0.95 3.93
N SER A 127 -18.41 -0.77 2.96
CA SER A 127 -18.70 -0.94 1.55
C SER A 127 -18.42 -2.37 1.10
N ASN A 128 -19.22 -2.85 0.15
CA ASN A 128 -18.87 -4.04 -0.62
C ASN A 128 -17.80 -3.68 -1.67
N MET A 129 -17.30 -4.69 -2.37
CA MET A 129 -16.17 -4.57 -3.29
C MET A 129 -16.37 -3.58 -4.44
N PRO A 130 -17.40 -3.70 -5.31
CA PRO A 130 -17.59 -2.75 -6.41
C PRO A 130 -17.79 -1.31 -5.91
N THR A 131 -18.64 -1.14 -4.88
CA THR A 131 -18.89 0.18 -4.30
C THR A 131 -17.63 0.76 -3.63
N LEU A 132 -16.75 -0.07 -3.08
CA LEU A 132 -15.49 0.37 -2.51
C LEU A 132 -14.52 0.85 -3.60
N ALA A 133 -14.43 0.14 -4.73
CA ALA A 133 -13.61 0.54 -5.87
C ALA A 133 -13.99 1.94 -6.36
N GLU A 134 -15.28 2.17 -6.64
CA GLU A 134 -15.81 3.48 -7.06
C GLU A 134 -15.47 4.60 -6.06
N LYS A 135 -15.63 4.32 -4.76
CA LYS A 135 -15.34 5.31 -3.70
C LYS A 135 -13.85 5.62 -3.58
N LYS A 136 -12.97 4.63 -3.76
CA LYS A 136 -11.52 4.85 -3.77
C LYS A 136 -11.09 5.66 -4.99
N VAL A 137 -11.63 5.37 -6.17
CA VAL A 137 -11.39 6.16 -7.39
C VAL A 137 -11.84 7.60 -7.21
N TYR A 138 -13.05 7.80 -6.67
CA TYR A 138 -13.57 9.14 -6.37
C TYR A 138 -12.65 9.88 -5.39
N PHE A 139 -12.24 9.23 -4.29
CA PHE A 139 -11.32 9.82 -3.32
C PHE A 139 -9.98 10.21 -3.96
N LEU A 140 -9.41 9.34 -4.81
CA LEU A 140 -8.16 9.57 -5.51
C LEU A 140 -8.26 10.77 -6.47
N SER A 141 -9.40 10.94 -7.15
CA SER A 141 -9.68 12.12 -7.99
C SER A 141 -9.70 13.42 -7.18
N LYS A 142 -10.08 13.34 -5.89
CA LYS A 142 -10.12 14.46 -4.94
C LYS A 142 -8.90 14.53 -4.02
N SER A 143 -7.83 13.76 -4.30
CA SER A 143 -6.61 13.68 -3.49
C SER A 143 -6.00 15.02 -3.08
N ARG A 144 -6.15 16.08 -3.91
CA ARG A 144 -5.67 17.44 -3.58
C ARG A 144 -6.38 18.08 -2.39
N MET A 145 -7.57 17.60 -2.04
CA MET A 145 -8.40 18.07 -0.93
C MET A 145 -8.21 17.25 0.35
N TYR A 146 -7.27 16.29 0.36
CA TYR A 146 -6.97 15.52 1.56
C TYR A 146 -6.36 16.42 2.64
N GLU A 147 -7.00 16.41 3.81
CA GLU A 147 -6.52 17.06 5.03
C GLU A 147 -6.57 16.04 6.18
N PRO A 148 -5.43 15.72 6.83
CA PRO A 148 -5.43 14.86 7.99
C PRO A 148 -5.98 15.58 9.23
N THR A 149 -6.22 14.82 10.29
CA THR A 149 -6.43 15.41 11.62
C THR A 149 -5.21 16.21 12.07
N ALA A 150 -5.41 17.21 12.95
CA ALA A 150 -4.34 18.08 13.44
C ALA A 150 -3.12 17.33 14.02
N LEU A 151 -3.34 16.16 14.64
CA LEU A 151 -2.30 15.31 15.19
C LEU A 151 -1.29 14.81 14.13
N PHE A 152 -1.76 14.65 12.90
CA PHE A 152 -0.98 14.12 11.78
C PHE A 152 -0.74 15.18 10.70
N GLY A 153 -0.82 16.47 11.01
CA GLY A 153 -0.68 17.55 10.03
C GLY A 153 0.54 17.45 9.11
N SER A 154 1.70 17.01 9.64
CA SER A 154 2.92 16.87 8.85
C SER A 154 2.90 15.69 7.86
N VAL A 155 2.05 14.68 8.04
CA VAL A 155 1.92 13.58 7.06
C VAL A 155 1.17 14.00 5.81
N ALA A 156 0.40 15.10 5.86
CA ALA A 156 -0.39 15.59 4.74
C ALA A 156 0.43 15.75 3.45
N VAL A 157 1.70 16.16 3.59
CA VAL A 157 2.60 16.39 2.46
C VAL A 157 2.85 15.09 1.71
N TRP A 158 3.41 14.07 2.38
CA TRP A 158 3.74 12.81 1.73
C TRP A 158 2.50 12.01 1.33
N VAL A 159 1.41 12.07 2.11
CA VAL A 159 0.14 11.42 1.73
C VAL A 159 -0.39 12.01 0.42
N ARG A 160 -0.38 13.34 0.25
CA ARG A 160 -0.77 13.97 -1.02
C ARG A 160 0.15 13.57 -2.18
N LEU A 161 1.44 13.36 -1.92
CA LEU A 161 2.38 12.87 -2.94
C LEU A 161 2.07 11.42 -3.35
N LEU A 162 1.84 10.52 -2.39
CA LEU A 162 1.46 9.13 -2.68
C LEU A 162 0.11 9.04 -3.39
N LEU A 163 -0.90 9.79 -2.94
CA LEU A 163 -2.19 9.84 -3.64
C LEU A 163 -2.05 10.40 -5.06
N ARG A 164 -1.15 11.37 -5.29
CA ARG A 164 -0.84 11.84 -6.63
C ARG A 164 -0.14 10.77 -7.46
N LEU A 165 0.80 10.03 -6.87
CA LEU A 165 1.52 8.93 -7.51
C LEU A 165 0.55 7.86 -8.01
N PHE A 166 -0.35 7.39 -7.14
CA PHE A 166 -1.36 6.40 -7.49
C PHE A 166 -2.35 6.90 -8.54
N ARG A 167 -2.78 8.17 -8.44
CA ARG A 167 -3.66 8.77 -9.47
C ARG A 167 -2.96 8.77 -10.83
N HIS A 168 -1.72 9.26 -10.88
CA HIS A 168 -0.98 9.37 -12.13
C HIS A 168 -0.73 7.99 -12.77
N ALA A 169 -0.34 7.00 -11.97
CA ALA A 169 -0.13 5.64 -12.45
C ALA A 169 -1.42 5.01 -13.02
N ARG A 170 -2.57 5.32 -12.40
CA ARG A 170 -3.87 4.88 -12.90
C ARG A 170 -4.24 5.57 -14.21
N ASP A 171 -4.14 6.90 -14.27
CA ASP A 171 -4.47 7.69 -15.46
C ASP A 171 -3.63 7.21 -16.67
N ALA A 172 -2.32 6.99 -16.46
CA ALA A 172 -1.41 6.51 -17.50
C ALA A 172 -1.76 5.11 -18.04
N ARG A 173 -2.40 4.26 -17.23
CA ARG A 173 -2.89 2.94 -17.69
C ARG A 173 -4.12 3.08 -18.56
N GLU A 174 -5.09 3.92 -18.15
CA GLU A 174 -6.33 4.14 -18.92
C GLU A 174 -5.99 4.69 -20.32
N ASP A 175 -5.03 5.61 -20.43
CA ASP A 175 -4.56 6.16 -21.72
C ASP A 175 -3.88 5.12 -22.63
N THR A 176 -3.21 4.11 -22.05
CA THR A 176 -2.48 3.07 -22.81
C THR A 176 -3.35 1.89 -23.24
N GLU A 177 -4.48 1.65 -22.57
CA GLU A 177 -5.46 0.64 -23.01
C GLU A 177 -6.18 1.05 -24.31
N ASP A 178 -6.27 2.36 -24.59
CA ASP A 178 -6.89 2.94 -25.80
C ASP A 178 -5.95 3.04 -27.01
N GLU A 179 -4.62 3.07 -26.82
CA GLU A 179 -3.61 3.18 -27.89
C GLU A 179 -2.73 1.92 -27.99
N THR A 180 -3.08 0.98 -28.87
CA THR A 180 -2.23 -0.13 -29.36
C THR A 180 -1.31 -0.82 -28.32
N SER A 181 -1.81 -1.93 -27.77
CA SER A 181 -1.21 -2.91 -26.82
C SER A 181 0.26 -3.34 -27.08
N GLU A 182 1.22 -2.46 -26.79
CA GLU A 182 2.60 -2.81 -26.47
C GLU A 182 3.04 -2.11 -25.16
N THR A 183 3.31 -2.91 -24.12
CA THR A 183 4.42 -2.73 -23.15
C THR A 183 4.29 -1.85 -21.89
N LEU A 184 3.10 -1.61 -21.32
CA LEU A 184 3.08 -1.12 -19.92
C LEU A 184 3.40 -2.29 -18.97
N ASP A 185 4.52 -2.22 -18.24
CA ASP A 185 4.87 -3.19 -17.20
C ASP A 185 3.75 -3.22 -16.13
N PRO A 186 2.99 -4.32 -15.97
CA PRO A 186 1.87 -4.38 -15.03
C PRO A 186 2.33 -4.39 -13.57
N GLU A 187 3.60 -4.73 -13.31
CA GLU A 187 4.15 -4.84 -11.97
C GLU A 187 4.35 -3.46 -11.34
N THR A 188 4.85 -2.49 -12.11
CA THR A 188 5.15 -1.13 -11.66
C THR A 188 4.35 -0.03 -12.38
N LEU A 189 3.49 -0.39 -13.33
CA LEU A 189 2.80 0.53 -14.26
C LEU A 189 3.80 1.42 -15.01
N GLY A 190 4.74 0.77 -15.70
CA GLY A 190 5.77 1.48 -16.49
C GLY A 190 6.78 2.26 -15.63
N GLY A 191 7.09 1.77 -14.43
CA GLY A 191 8.02 2.41 -13.49
C GLY A 191 7.40 3.54 -12.66
N CYS A 192 6.07 3.73 -12.71
CA CYS A 192 5.40 4.75 -11.93
C CYS A 192 5.35 4.41 -10.43
N ILE A 193 4.98 3.18 -10.08
CA ILE A 193 4.90 2.71 -8.69
C ILE A 193 6.04 1.73 -8.44
N THR A 194 7.14 2.23 -7.87
CA THR A 194 8.29 1.45 -7.42
C THR A 194 8.57 1.75 -5.94
N TYR A 195 9.49 0.99 -5.33
CA TYR A 195 9.96 1.31 -3.97
C TYR A 195 10.60 2.70 -3.90
N GLU A 196 11.37 3.08 -4.92
CA GLU A 196 12.04 4.38 -5.02
C GLU A 196 11.02 5.51 -5.09
N THR A 197 10.01 5.42 -5.99
CA THR A 197 9.02 6.50 -6.12
C THR A 197 8.14 6.62 -4.87
N PHE A 198 7.85 5.50 -4.21
CA PHE A 198 7.11 5.47 -2.94
C PHE A 198 7.92 6.06 -1.79
N LEU A 199 9.16 5.62 -1.58
CA LEU A 199 10.05 6.09 -0.51
C LEU A 199 10.45 7.56 -0.71
N HIS A 200 10.68 7.99 -1.94
CA HIS A 200 10.89 9.40 -2.27
C HIS A 200 9.69 10.27 -1.87
N SER A 201 8.47 9.76 -2.03
CA SER A 201 7.26 10.48 -1.58
C SER A 201 7.24 10.67 -0.06
N LEU A 202 7.83 9.75 0.71
CA LEU A 202 8.00 9.81 2.17
C LEU A 202 9.18 10.67 2.62
N GLY A 203 10.02 11.16 1.70
CA GLY A 203 11.19 12.00 1.98
C GLY A 203 12.50 11.23 2.19
N GLU A 204 12.56 9.96 1.78
CA GLU A 204 13.82 9.21 1.72
C GLU A 204 14.54 9.51 0.39
N GLU A 205 15.87 9.68 0.45
CA GLU A 205 16.75 9.89 -0.72
C GLU A 205 17.17 8.58 -1.40
#